data_AF-A0A965LYH3-F1
#
_entry.id   AF-A0A965LYH3-F1
#
_cell.length_a   1.000
_cell.length_b   1.000
_cell.length_c   1.000
_cell.angle_alpha   90.00
_cell.angle_beta   90.00
_cell.angle_gamma   90.00
#
_symmetry.space_group_name_H-M   'P 1'
#
loop_
_entity.id
_entity.type
_entity.pdbx_description
1 polymer ?
#
loop_
_entity_poly.entity_id
_entity_poly.type
_entity_poly.pdbx_seq_one_letter_code
_entity_poly.pdbx_strand_id
1 'polypeptide(L)'
;MTLGSASTISAISSGRAIHLTHTGNLDNAGFDLTLGLANGSLAGSIVGGGGLIKSGIGTWVLTGNSTYTGATTINVGTLQIGNGGTTGALPAASAVAFGTGGSPTPSLIFNRADGATVSNTIGNTSGATISNVAYGSTLNLSGATLTSYTGTYTATLNEAVSATRSTSTLWATTPVSRPSLRLLGQAPPPAQRLAG
;
A
#
# COMPACT_ATOMS: atom_id res chain seq x y z
N MET A 1 20.40 8.57 -13.44
CA MET A 1 20.13 10.03 -13.36
C MET A 1 20.31 10.46 -11.92
N THR A 2 20.90 11.62 -11.66
CA THR A 2 21.08 12.15 -10.29
C THR A 2 20.41 13.51 -10.17
N LEU A 3 19.71 13.77 -9.07
CA LEU A 3 19.07 15.05 -8.80
C LEU A 3 20.09 16.08 -8.29
N GLY A 4 19.95 17.33 -8.71
CA GLY A 4 20.73 18.46 -8.18
C GLY A 4 20.03 19.26 -7.09
N SER A 5 18.74 19.00 -6.86
CA SER A 5 17.89 19.68 -5.88
C SER A 5 16.59 18.90 -5.66
N ALA A 6 15.80 19.32 -4.67
CA ALA A 6 14.44 18.81 -4.48
C ALA A 6 13.64 19.00 -5.79
N SER A 7 13.06 17.90 -6.26
CA SER A 7 12.47 17.83 -7.60
C SER A 7 11.04 17.31 -7.55
N THR A 8 10.20 17.80 -8.46
CA THR A 8 8.82 17.33 -8.60
C THR A 8 8.58 16.77 -9.99
N ILE A 9 8.02 15.57 -10.07
CA ILE A 9 7.50 14.98 -11.29
C ILE A 9 5.98 15.06 -11.19
N SER A 10 5.36 15.94 -11.98
CA SER A 10 3.91 16.13 -11.99
C SER A 10 3.45 16.48 -13.39
N ALA A 11 2.26 16.01 -13.77
CA ALA A 11 1.60 16.55 -14.96
C ALA A 11 0.96 17.90 -14.60
N ILE A 12 0.70 18.69 -15.63
CA ILE A 12 -0.02 19.97 -15.52
C ILE A 12 -1.54 19.79 -15.37
N SER A 13 -2.05 18.56 -15.54
CA SER A 13 -3.45 18.22 -15.30
C SER A 13 -3.59 16.77 -14.81
N SER A 14 -4.58 16.50 -13.96
CA SER A 14 -4.80 15.17 -13.36
C SER A 14 -5.26 14.10 -14.35
N GLY A 15 -5.76 14.50 -15.54
CA GLY A 15 -6.29 13.58 -16.55
C GLY A 15 -5.25 12.88 -17.42
N ARG A 16 -3.96 13.23 -17.32
CA ARG A 16 -2.89 12.65 -18.16
C ARG A 16 -1.91 11.86 -17.31
N ALA A 17 -1.70 10.59 -17.66
CA ALA A 17 -0.69 9.77 -16.99
C ALA A 17 0.73 10.14 -17.44
N ILE A 18 1.68 10.10 -16.50
CA ILE A 18 3.12 10.21 -16.78
C ILE A 18 3.74 8.81 -16.66
N HIS A 19 4.36 8.30 -17.72
CA HIS A 19 5.06 7.02 -17.68
C HIS A 19 6.57 7.23 -17.82
N LEU A 20 7.33 7.02 -16.75
CA LEU A 20 8.79 7.00 -16.78
C LEU A 20 9.25 5.55 -16.93
N THR A 21 9.49 5.16 -18.17
CA THR A 21 9.83 3.77 -18.55
C THR A 21 11.31 3.44 -18.40
N HIS A 22 12.16 4.41 -18.07
CA HIS A 22 13.58 4.17 -17.83
C HIS A 22 13.78 3.27 -16.61
N THR A 23 14.55 2.19 -16.75
CA THR A 23 14.73 1.12 -15.75
C THR A 23 16.02 1.24 -14.93
N GLY A 24 16.75 2.34 -15.02
CA GLY A 24 17.95 2.60 -14.21
C GLY A 24 17.67 3.32 -12.90
N ASN A 25 18.75 3.66 -12.19
CA ASN A 25 18.66 4.40 -10.93
C ASN A 25 18.33 5.88 -11.17
N LEU A 26 17.37 6.37 -10.42
CA LEU A 26 17.17 7.78 -10.13
C LEU A 26 17.74 8.03 -8.73
N ASP A 27 18.95 8.57 -8.68
CA ASP A 27 19.63 8.94 -7.46
C ASP A 27 19.12 10.31 -7.00
N ASN A 28 18.45 10.33 -5.85
CA ASN A 28 17.92 11.55 -5.29
C ASN A 28 18.99 12.38 -4.55
N ALA A 29 20.20 11.84 -4.37
CA ALA A 29 21.37 12.54 -3.83
C ALA A 29 21.13 13.29 -2.50
N GLY A 30 20.21 12.80 -1.66
CA GLY A 30 19.85 13.48 -0.41
C GLY A 30 18.67 14.43 -0.50
N PHE A 31 18.15 14.69 -1.70
CA PHE A 31 16.98 15.54 -1.93
C PHE A 31 15.69 14.75 -2.01
N ASP A 32 14.59 15.37 -1.60
CA ASP A 32 13.27 14.75 -1.75
C ASP A 32 12.81 14.77 -3.22
N LEU A 33 12.30 13.62 -3.66
CA LEU A 33 11.57 13.50 -4.91
C LEU A 33 10.07 13.54 -4.63
N THR A 34 9.36 14.49 -5.25
CA THR A 34 7.91 14.57 -5.19
C THR A 34 7.26 14.00 -6.45
N LEU A 35 6.35 13.05 -6.27
CA LEU A 35 5.45 12.50 -7.29
C LEU A 35 4.08 13.18 -7.16
N GLY A 36 3.71 13.99 -8.15
CA GLY A 36 2.64 14.98 -8.04
C GLY A 36 1.26 14.56 -8.57
N LEU A 37 0.50 15.57 -9.01
CA LEU A 37 -0.96 15.60 -9.18
C LEU A 37 -1.60 14.44 -9.95
N ALA A 38 -0.93 13.96 -10.98
CA ALA A 38 -1.50 13.04 -11.94
C ALA A 38 -1.21 11.57 -11.63
N ASN A 39 -1.86 10.69 -12.38
CA ASN A 39 -1.44 9.30 -12.44
C ASN A 39 -0.04 9.21 -13.03
N GLY A 40 0.75 8.23 -12.59
CA GLY A 40 2.03 7.98 -13.22
C GLY A 40 2.63 6.63 -12.88
N SER A 41 3.68 6.28 -13.58
CA SER A 41 4.53 5.14 -13.27
C SER A 41 5.99 5.49 -13.34
N LEU A 42 6.78 4.84 -12.49
CA LEU A 42 8.24 4.91 -12.49
C LEU A 42 8.79 3.48 -12.46
N ALA A 43 9.43 3.11 -13.57
CA ALA A 43 10.10 1.81 -13.72
C ALA A 43 11.49 1.77 -13.08
N GLY A 44 12.14 2.93 -12.99
CA GLY A 44 13.45 3.07 -12.37
C GLY A 44 13.40 2.94 -10.85
N SER A 45 14.52 2.53 -10.27
CA SER A 45 14.70 2.46 -8.82
C SER A 45 15.09 3.83 -8.28
N ILE A 46 14.43 4.30 -7.23
CA ILE A 46 14.85 5.51 -6.53
C ILE A 46 15.92 5.11 -5.51
N VAL A 47 17.07 5.76 -5.55
CA VAL A 47 18.21 5.51 -4.66
C VAL A 47 18.69 6.83 -4.04
N GLY A 48 19.61 6.76 -3.08
CA GLY A 48 20.24 7.94 -2.48
C GLY A 48 19.70 8.33 -1.10
N GLY A 49 20.16 9.45 -0.57
CA GLY A 49 19.91 9.85 0.82
C GLY A 49 18.51 10.41 1.11
N GLY A 50 17.83 10.94 0.10
CA GLY A 50 16.62 11.75 0.25
C GLY A 50 15.34 10.90 0.37
N GLY A 51 14.21 11.56 0.59
CA GLY A 51 12.91 10.91 0.71
C GLY A 51 12.12 10.84 -0.60
N LEU A 52 10.93 10.24 -0.48
CA LEU A 52 9.92 10.18 -1.51
C LEU A 52 8.63 10.81 -0.98
N ILE A 53 8.07 11.77 -1.71
CA ILE A 53 6.81 12.41 -1.37
C ILE A 53 5.80 12.07 -2.47
N LYS A 54 4.70 11.40 -2.11
CA LYS A 54 3.52 11.25 -2.96
C LYS A 54 2.52 12.34 -2.62
N SER A 55 2.25 13.20 -3.59
CA SER A 55 1.31 14.31 -3.51
C SER A 55 0.27 14.23 -4.63
N GLY A 56 -0.85 14.95 -4.44
CA GLY A 56 -1.92 15.01 -5.42
C GLY A 56 -2.79 13.77 -5.56
N ILE A 57 -3.95 13.91 -6.20
CA ILE A 57 -5.05 12.93 -6.11
C ILE A 57 -4.82 11.64 -6.91
N GLY A 58 -3.88 11.64 -7.86
CA GLY A 58 -3.62 10.49 -8.74
C GLY A 58 -2.88 9.33 -8.07
N THR A 59 -2.74 8.25 -8.83
CA THR A 59 -2.00 7.04 -8.45
C THR A 59 -0.62 7.03 -9.09
N TRP A 60 0.43 6.88 -8.28
CA TRP A 60 1.79 6.62 -8.77
C TRP A 60 2.18 5.18 -8.55
N VAL A 61 2.58 4.50 -9.62
CA VAL A 61 2.98 3.09 -9.62
C VAL A 61 4.50 2.98 -9.67
N LEU A 62 5.11 2.38 -8.65
CA LEU A 62 6.54 2.10 -8.60
C LEU A 62 6.77 0.62 -8.93
N THR A 63 7.44 0.34 -10.05
CA THR A 63 7.84 -1.02 -10.43
C THR A 63 9.34 -1.26 -10.25
N GLY A 64 10.13 -0.22 -9.99
CA GLY A 64 11.53 -0.31 -9.58
C GLY A 64 11.69 -0.61 -8.09
N ASN A 65 12.76 -1.34 -7.74
CA ASN A 65 13.09 -1.67 -6.35
C ASN A 65 13.90 -0.53 -5.73
N SER A 66 13.23 0.34 -4.98
CA SER A 66 13.86 1.55 -4.43
C SER A 66 14.64 1.26 -3.15
N THR A 67 15.76 1.95 -2.98
CA THR A 67 16.70 1.79 -1.84
C THR A 67 17.15 3.12 -1.24
N TYR A 68 16.40 4.20 -1.48
CA TYR A 68 16.66 5.48 -0.80
C TYR A 68 16.52 5.36 0.72
N THR A 69 17.18 6.24 1.46
CA THR A 69 17.19 6.16 2.94
C THR A 69 16.29 7.16 3.64
N GLY A 70 15.82 8.21 2.94
CA GLY A 70 14.85 9.15 3.48
C GLY A 70 13.46 8.53 3.65
N ALA A 71 12.56 9.27 4.30
CA ALA A 71 11.20 8.81 4.55
C ALA A 71 10.34 8.79 3.27
N THR A 72 9.30 7.95 3.27
CA THR A 72 8.21 7.98 2.30
C THR A 72 7.02 8.71 2.91
N THR A 73 6.60 9.83 2.33
CA THR A 73 5.40 10.56 2.78
C THR A 73 4.32 10.47 1.72
N ILE A 74 3.14 9.98 2.07
CA ILE A 74 1.98 9.89 1.17
C ILE A 74 0.94 10.89 1.66
N ASN A 75 0.98 12.10 1.10
CA ASN A 75 0.13 13.20 1.53
C ASN A 75 -1.35 12.97 1.15
N VAL A 76 -1.59 12.49 -0.07
CA VAL A 76 -2.93 12.30 -0.66
C VAL A 76 -2.83 11.38 -1.89
N GLY A 77 -3.94 10.74 -2.26
CA GLY A 77 -3.99 9.81 -3.40
C GLY A 77 -3.27 8.49 -3.12
N THR A 78 -2.81 7.81 -4.16
CA THR A 78 -2.31 6.43 -4.04
C THR A 78 -0.84 6.31 -4.43
N LEU A 79 -0.04 5.70 -3.58
CA LEU A 79 1.25 5.11 -3.94
C LEU A 79 1.06 3.61 -4.10
N GLN A 80 1.28 3.08 -5.30
CA GLN A 80 1.20 1.64 -5.58
C GLN A 80 2.59 1.06 -5.79
N ILE A 81 2.86 -0.06 -5.14
CA ILE A 81 4.11 -0.82 -5.25
C ILE A 81 3.84 -2.07 -6.07
N GLY A 82 4.55 -2.19 -7.20
CA GLY A 82 4.34 -3.22 -8.19
C GLY A 82 3.12 -2.95 -9.09
N ASN A 83 3.00 -3.74 -10.15
CA ASN A 83 1.93 -3.67 -11.15
C ASN A 83 1.37 -5.06 -11.51
N GLY A 84 1.43 -6.01 -10.57
CA GLY A 84 1.04 -7.41 -10.75
C GLY A 84 2.21 -8.33 -11.13
N GLY A 85 3.42 -7.79 -11.26
CA GLY A 85 4.65 -8.56 -11.40
C GLY A 85 5.30 -8.88 -10.05
N THR A 86 6.60 -9.21 -10.09
CA THR A 86 7.44 -9.51 -8.92
C THR A 86 8.45 -8.39 -8.62
N THR A 87 8.28 -7.22 -9.22
CA THR A 87 9.16 -6.05 -9.00
C THR A 87 8.40 -4.90 -8.35
N GLY A 88 9.16 -3.94 -7.83
CA GLY A 88 8.63 -2.84 -7.02
C GLY A 88 8.83 -3.10 -5.54
N ALA A 89 9.53 -2.18 -4.87
CA ALA A 89 9.73 -2.22 -3.42
C ALA A 89 9.91 -0.81 -2.87
N LEU A 90 9.43 -0.61 -1.65
CA LEU A 90 9.88 0.50 -0.80
C LEU A 90 11.09 0.03 0.01
N PRO A 91 12.03 0.94 0.36
CA PRO A 91 13.13 0.61 1.24
C PRO A 91 12.59 0.17 2.61
N ALA A 92 12.98 -1.01 3.08
CA ALA A 92 12.41 -1.59 4.30
C ALA A 92 12.67 -0.78 5.58
N ALA A 93 13.79 -0.04 5.63
CA ALA A 93 14.19 0.78 6.78
C ALA A 93 13.58 2.20 6.78
N SER A 94 13.03 2.66 5.65
CA SER A 94 12.45 4.00 5.57
C SER A 94 11.14 4.08 6.35
N ALA A 95 10.95 5.16 7.10
CA ALA A 95 9.64 5.44 7.70
C ALA A 95 8.63 5.76 6.59
N VAL A 96 7.38 5.31 6.76
CA VAL A 96 6.25 5.68 5.90
C VAL A 96 5.29 6.54 6.72
N ALA A 97 4.88 7.68 6.20
CA ALA A 97 3.91 8.54 6.88
C ALA A 97 2.77 8.91 5.93
N PHE A 98 1.55 8.91 6.46
CA PHE A 98 0.37 9.39 5.74
C PHE A 98 0.03 10.83 6.13
N GLY A 99 -0.39 11.62 5.14
CA GLY A 99 -0.93 12.96 5.36
C GLY A 99 -2.32 12.93 5.98
N THR A 100 -2.67 13.97 6.72
CA THR A 100 -3.99 14.13 7.34
C THR A 100 -4.82 15.18 6.59
N GLY A 101 -6.09 14.88 6.32
CA GLY A 101 -7.04 15.87 5.78
C GLY A 101 -7.09 16.01 4.26
N GLY A 102 -6.32 15.21 3.50
CA GLY A 102 -6.43 15.15 2.05
C GLY A 102 -7.63 14.34 1.57
N SER A 103 -8.22 14.74 0.43
CA SER A 103 -9.20 13.95 -0.32
C SER A 103 -8.68 13.68 -1.74
N PRO A 104 -8.63 12.41 -2.21
CA PRO A 104 -9.00 11.19 -1.49
C PRO A 104 -7.99 10.85 -0.37
N THR A 105 -8.41 10.04 0.59
CA THR A 105 -7.53 9.60 1.68
C THR A 105 -6.28 8.91 1.13
N PRO A 106 -5.10 9.15 1.75
CA PRO A 106 -3.87 8.60 1.23
C PRO A 106 -3.85 7.06 1.37
N SER A 107 -3.32 6.41 0.33
CA SER A 107 -3.32 4.96 0.21
C SER A 107 -1.95 4.44 -0.19
N LEU A 108 -1.51 3.37 0.46
CA LEU A 108 -0.38 2.53 0.05
C LEU A 108 -0.91 1.18 -0.43
N ILE A 109 -0.75 0.91 -1.72
CA ILE A 109 -1.26 -0.31 -2.34
C ILE A 109 -0.10 -1.19 -2.77
N PHE A 110 -0.20 -2.49 -2.49
CA PHE A 110 0.71 -3.50 -3.00
C PHE A 110 0.01 -4.30 -4.10
N ASN A 111 0.65 -4.39 -5.26
CA ASN A 111 0.22 -5.21 -6.39
C ASN A 111 1.41 -6.04 -6.86
N ARG A 112 1.75 -7.07 -6.08
CA ARG A 112 2.86 -7.99 -6.34
C ARG A 112 2.38 -9.42 -6.35
N ALA A 113 2.61 -10.15 -7.44
CA ALA A 113 2.12 -11.53 -7.59
C ALA A 113 2.82 -12.52 -6.64
N ASP A 114 4.05 -12.22 -6.22
CA ASP A 114 4.81 -13.00 -5.24
C ASP A 114 4.57 -12.55 -3.79
N GLY A 115 3.61 -11.64 -3.57
CA GLY A 115 3.34 -11.05 -2.27
C GLY A 115 4.31 -9.92 -1.90
N ALA A 116 4.08 -9.34 -0.73
CA ALA A 116 4.87 -8.23 -0.20
C ALA A 116 5.09 -8.42 1.30
N THR A 117 6.30 -8.14 1.78
CA THR A 117 6.59 -8.01 3.21
C THR A 117 6.90 -6.56 3.51
N VAL A 118 6.25 -6.03 4.54
CA VAL A 118 6.45 -4.66 4.99
C VAL A 118 7.11 -4.70 6.35
N SER A 119 8.27 -4.07 6.45
CA SER A 119 9.05 -3.95 7.69
C SER A 119 9.17 -2.50 8.16
N ASN A 120 8.54 -1.58 7.44
CA ASN A 120 8.60 -0.16 7.70
C ASN A 120 7.93 0.21 9.03
N THR A 121 8.42 1.27 9.66
CA THR A 121 7.60 2.00 10.63
C THR A 121 6.61 2.87 9.85
N ILE A 122 5.31 2.70 10.07
CA ILE A 122 4.25 3.39 9.35
C ILE A 122 3.41 4.23 10.32
N GLY A 123 3.46 5.54 10.18
CA GLY A 123 2.73 6.48 11.04
C GLY A 123 1.50 7.10 10.39
N ASN A 124 0.65 7.69 11.25
CA ASN A 124 -0.60 8.38 10.88
C ASN A 124 -1.57 7.49 10.09
N THR A 125 -1.68 6.24 10.50
CA THR A 125 -2.50 5.24 9.80
C THR A 125 -4.01 5.42 9.99
N SER A 126 -4.45 6.27 10.91
CA SER A 126 -5.88 6.60 11.09
C SER A 126 -6.50 7.20 9.84
N GLY A 127 -7.32 6.40 9.14
CA GLY A 127 -8.02 6.80 7.93
C GLY A 127 -7.23 6.62 6.62
N ALA A 128 -5.95 6.22 6.71
CA ALA A 128 -5.17 5.81 5.55
C ALA A 128 -5.46 4.35 5.19
N THR A 129 -5.29 3.99 3.91
CA THR A 129 -5.47 2.61 3.45
C THR A 129 -4.11 1.97 3.18
N ILE A 130 -3.88 0.78 3.72
CA ILE A 130 -2.80 -0.13 3.30
C ILE A 130 -3.47 -1.40 2.80
N SER A 131 -3.26 -1.76 1.54
CA SER A 131 -3.99 -2.89 0.94
C SER A 131 -3.15 -3.70 -0.03
N ASN A 132 -3.48 -4.98 -0.15
CA ASN A 132 -3.03 -5.84 -1.22
C ASN A 132 -4.12 -5.93 -2.29
N VAL A 133 -3.75 -5.74 -3.55
CA VAL A 133 -4.67 -5.92 -4.69
C VAL A 133 -4.21 -7.03 -5.64
N ALA A 134 -3.05 -7.64 -5.41
CA ALA A 134 -2.60 -8.78 -6.20
C ALA A 134 -3.32 -10.06 -5.77
N TYR A 135 -4.00 -10.69 -6.72
CA TYR A 135 -4.76 -11.93 -6.49
C TYR A 135 -3.84 -13.11 -6.14
N GLY A 136 -4.25 -13.95 -5.19
CA GLY A 136 -3.50 -15.15 -4.79
C GLY A 136 -2.17 -14.87 -4.09
N SER A 137 -2.00 -13.65 -3.56
CA SER A 137 -0.75 -13.19 -2.94
C SER A 137 -1.00 -12.68 -1.53
N THR A 138 0.03 -12.74 -0.69
CA THR A 138 -0.05 -12.28 0.71
C THR A 138 0.68 -10.96 0.91
N LEU A 139 0.04 -10.03 1.64
CA LEU A 139 0.71 -8.88 2.24
C LEU A 139 1.03 -9.20 3.70
N ASN A 140 2.31 -9.40 3.98
CA ASN A 140 2.81 -9.66 5.32
C ASN A 140 3.23 -8.35 6.01
N LEU A 141 2.53 -7.97 7.07
CA LEU A 141 2.83 -6.81 7.90
C LEU A 141 3.49 -7.17 9.24
N SER A 142 3.85 -8.44 9.47
CA SER A 142 4.36 -8.91 10.77
C SER A 142 5.68 -8.25 11.20
N GLY A 143 6.41 -7.66 10.27
CA GLY A 143 7.63 -6.90 10.54
C GLY A 143 7.42 -5.38 10.63
N ALA A 144 6.21 -4.88 10.37
CA ALA A 144 5.92 -3.46 10.36
C ALA A 144 5.59 -2.94 11.78
N THR A 145 5.97 -1.70 12.06
CA THR A 145 5.54 -0.99 13.27
C THR A 145 4.51 0.06 12.89
N LEU A 146 3.25 -0.09 13.29
CA LEU A 146 2.18 0.86 12.97
C LEU A 146 1.95 1.82 14.14
N THR A 147 2.10 3.12 13.92
CA THR A 147 1.93 4.16 14.94
C THR A 147 0.70 5.02 14.69
N SER A 148 0.14 5.58 15.77
CA SER A 148 -1.04 6.46 15.76
C SER A 148 -2.27 5.86 15.07
N TYR A 149 -2.46 4.54 15.20
CA TYR A 149 -3.60 3.82 14.64
C TYR A 149 -4.83 3.91 15.56
N THR A 150 -5.88 4.56 15.10
CA THR A 150 -7.20 4.60 15.76
C THR A 150 -8.27 4.17 14.75
N GLY A 151 -8.32 2.89 14.39
CA GLY A 151 -9.24 2.39 13.35
C GLY A 151 -9.48 0.87 13.38
N THR A 152 -10.18 0.35 12.36
CA THR A 152 -10.43 -1.08 12.14
C THR A 152 -9.59 -1.57 10.95
N TYR A 153 -8.94 -2.74 11.06
CA TYR A 153 -8.12 -3.28 9.97
C TYR A 153 -9.08 -3.84 8.92
N THR A 154 -9.24 -3.15 7.79
CA THR A 154 -9.93 -3.73 6.63
C THR A 154 -8.90 -4.51 5.82
N ALA A 155 -8.69 -5.77 6.16
CA ALA A 155 -8.01 -6.70 5.26
C ALA A 155 -9.00 -7.10 4.16
N THR A 156 -8.87 -6.51 2.98
CA THR A 156 -9.60 -6.98 1.79
C THR A 156 -8.89 -8.24 1.31
N LEU A 157 -9.36 -9.42 1.72
CA LEU A 157 -8.85 -10.68 1.19
C LEU A 157 -9.36 -10.83 -0.25
N ASN A 158 -8.49 -10.61 -1.24
CA ASN A 158 -8.79 -10.91 -2.64
C ASN A 158 -8.52 -12.40 -2.96
N GLU A 159 -8.91 -13.29 -2.04
CA GLU A 159 -8.81 -14.74 -2.21
C GLU A 159 -10.21 -15.28 -2.51
N ALA A 160 -10.34 -16.11 -3.55
CA ALA A 160 -11.47 -17.02 -3.62
C ALA A 160 -11.42 -17.91 -2.37
N VAL A 161 -12.40 -17.78 -1.47
CA VAL A 161 -12.49 -18.61 -0.27
C VAL A 161 -12.81 -20.05 -0.71
N SER A 162 -11.77 -20.82 -1.05
CA SER A 162 -11.89 -22.26 -1.21
C SER A 162 -11.98 -22.87 0.19
N ALA A 163 -13.08 -23.56 0.47
CA ALA A 163 -13.49 -24.02 1.81
C ALA A 163 -12.59 -25.11 2.44
N THR A 164 -11.32 -25.20 2.05
CA THR A 164 -10.35 -26.13 2.64
C THR A 164 -9.30 -25.33 3.41
N ARG A 165 -9.67 -24.96 4.65
CA ARG A 165 -8.78 -24.62 5.77
C ARG A 165 -7.81 -23.43 5.55
N SER A 166 -8.32 -22.21 5.72
CA SER A 166 -7.45 -21.05 6.05
C SER A 166 -7.86 -20.46 7.39
N THR A 167 -7.07 -20.71 8.42
CA THR A 167 -7.14 -20.01 9.71
C THR A 167 -6.44 -18.66 9.55
N SER A 168 -7.20 -17.61 9.26
CA SER A 168 -6.69 -16.23 9.29
C SER A 168 -6.76 -15.71 10.73
N THR A 169 -5.62 -15.68 11.43
CA THR A 169 -5.51 -15.07 12.76
C THR A 169 -5.42 -13.54 12.63
N LEU A 170 -6.53 -12.84 12.90
CA LEU A 170 -6.53 -11.41 13.21
C LEU A 170 -6.20 -11.26 14.70
N TRP A 171 -5.02 -10.76 15.05
CA TRP A 171 -4.76 -10.35 16.42
C TRP A 171 -5.52 -9.05 16.70
N ALA A 172 -6.66 -9.15 17.38
CA ALA A 172 -7.22 -8.02 18.11
C ALA A 172 -6.50 -7.95 19.46
N THR A 173 -5.82 -6.85 19.76
CA THR A 173 -5.14 -6.62 21.05
C THR A 173 -6.09 -6.22 22.18
N THR A 174 -7.40 -6.32 21.99
CA THR A 174 -8.40 -6.25 23.06
C THR A 174 -9.45 -7.35 22.87
N PRO A 175 -9.90 -8.02 23.95
CA PRO A 175 -10.92 -9.06 23.84
C PRO A 175 -12.28 -8.45 23.47
N VAL A 176 -12.61 -8.42 22.19
CA VAL A 176 -13.98 -8.19 21.71
C VAL A 176 -14.76 -9.49 21.89
N SER A 177 -15.78 -9.48 22.75
CA SER A 177 -16.42 -10.70 23.26
C SER A 177 -17.18 -11.53 22.22
N ARG A 178 -17.33 -11.09 20.96
CA ARG A 178 -17.91 -11.91 19.87
C ARG A 178 -17.48 -11.42 18.48
N PRO A 179 -16.50 -12.03 17.80
CA PRO A 179 -16.38 -11.83 16.36
C PRO A 179 -17.49 -12.61 15.66
N SER A 180 -18.60 -11.95 15.34
CA SER A 180 -19.60 -12.49 14.42
C SER A 180 -19.04 -12.41 13.01
N LEU A 181 -18.37 -13.46 12.55
CA LEU A 181 -18.00 -13.58 11.14
C LEU A 181 -19.29 -13.81 10.33
N ARG A 182 -19.85 -12.76 9.74
CA ARG A 182 -21.00 -12.87 8.83
C ARG A 182 -20.48 -13.09 7.42
N LEU A 183 -20.38 -14.34 6.97
CA LEU A 183 -20.24 -14.62 5.53
C LEU A 183 -21.55 -14.19 4.85
N LEU A 184 -21.52 -13.14 4.02
CA LEU A 184 -22.62 -12.88 3.12
C LEU A 184 -22.65 -14.03 2.08
N GLY A 185 -23.62 -14.94 2.21
CA GLY A 185 -23.85 -16.01 1.23
C GLY A 185 -24.24 -17.39 1.77
N GLN A 186 -24.41 -17.59 3.09
CA GLN A 186 -24.81 -18.90 3.59
C GLN A 186 -26.32 -19.14 3.32
N ALA A 187 -26.64 -20.23 2.60
CA ALA A 187 -28.02 -20.68 2.39
C ALA A 187 -28.75 -20.85 3.73
N PRO A 188 -30.07 -20.60 3.79
CA PRO A 188 -30.84 -20.74 5.03
C PRO A 188 -30.71 -22.19 5.56
N PRO A 189 -30.66 -22.37 6.90
CA PRO A 189 -30.53 -23.70 7.48
C PRO A 189 -31.71 -24.59 7.06
N PRO A 190 -31.49 -25.89 6.80
CA PRO A 190 -32.59 -26.79 6.46
C PRO A 190 -33.60 -26.82 7.61
N ALA A 191 -34.88 -26.76 7.25
CA ALA A 191 -35.98 -26.82 8.21
C ALA A 191 -35.84 -28.08 9.09
N GLN A 192 -35.80 -27.89 10.41
CA GLN A 192 -35.85 -29.02 11.33
C GLN A 192 -37.24 -29.63 11.24
N ARG A 193 -37.30 -30.84 10.69
CA ARG A 193 -38.52 -31.66 10.67
C ARG A 193 -38.78 -32.07 12.12
N LEU A 194 -39.83 -31.51 12.75
CA LEU A 194 -40.31 -31.97 14.05
C LEU A 194 -40.64 -33.46 13.92
N ALA A 195 -39.90 -34.31 14.63
CA ALA A 195 -40.35 -35.69 14.83
C ALA A 195 -41.57 -35.60 15.76
N GLY A 196 -42.71 -36.06 15.26
CA GLY A 196 -43.93 -36.25 16.06
C GLY A 196 -43.81 -37.41 17.04
#